data_AF-A0A497M9A5-F1
#
_entry.id   AF-A0A497M9A5-F1
#
_cell.length_a   1.000
_cell.length_b   1.000
_cell.length_c   1.000
_cell.angle_alpha   90.00
_cell.angle_beta   90.00
_cell.angle_gamma   90.00
#
_symmetry.space_group_name_H-M   'P 1'
#
loop_
_entity.id
_entity.type
_entity.pdbx_description
1 polymer ?
#
loop_
_entity_poly.entity_id
_entity_poly.type
_entity_poly.pdbx_seq_one_letter_code
_entity_poly.pdbx_strand_id
1 'polypeptide(L)'
;MYFPKKLVERCGEFVGEHPEVASNVRDFMVRCVRLGFHKLREVYPEDMPKGYALPEYPSGSPRIRVEGDRVRIHFPDKDFEVIRRVIVERLGLVSTATTWVSFCVLMVLWGYWKLPIKL
;
A
#
# COMPACT_ATOMS: atom_id res chain seq x y z
N MET A 1 -8.11 5.30 -5.19
CA MET A 1 -7.66 4.41 -6.30
C MET A 1 -8.65 3.27 -6.43
N TYR A 2 -8.80 2.70 -7.62
CA TYR A 2 -9.72 1.58 -7.90
C TYR A 2 -8.93 0.29 -8.06
N PHE A 3 -9.36 -0.78 -7.41
CA PHE A 3 -8.71 -2.09 -7.42
C PHE A 3 -9.69 -3.17 -7.85
N PRO A 4 -9.24 -4.27 -8.49
CA PRO A 4 -10.09 -5.42 -8.76
C PRO A 4 -10.67 -5.99 -7.46
N LYS A 5 -11.96 -6.31 -7.45
CA LYS A 5 -12.63 -6.86 -6.26
C LYS A 5 -11.93 -8.10 -5.69
N LYS A 6 -11.53 -9.04 -6.56
CA LYS A 6 -10.80 -10.26 -6.16
C LYS A 6 -9.48 -9.98 -5.42
N LEU A 7 -8.75 -8.93 -5.81
CA LEU A 7 -7.52 -8.54 -5.11
C LEU A 7 -7.85 -8.07 -3.68
N VAL A 8 -8.88 -7.25 -3.53
CA VAL A 8 -9.32 -6.74 -2.22
C VAL A 8 -9.87 -7.85 -1.33
N GLU A 9 -10.61 -8.80 -1.90
CA GLU A 9 -11.07 -10.00 -1.20
C GLU A 9 -9.88 -10.82 -0.66
N ARG A 10 -8.86 -11.05 -1.50
CA ARG A 10 -7.64 -11.76 -1.07
C ARG A 10 -6.86 -11.03 0.01
N CYS A 11 -6.80 -9.69 -0.05
CA CYS A 11 -6.27 -8.88 1.05
C CYS A 11 -7.09 -9.07 2.34
N GLY A 12 -8.42 -9.19 2.22
CA GLY A 12 -9.32 -9.43 3.36
C GLY A 12 -9.05 -10.77 4.04
N GLU A 13 -8.91 -11.83 3.26
CA GLU A 13 -8.53 -13.17 3.75
C GLU A 13 -7.19 -13.12 4.50
N PHE A 14 -6.17 -12.52 3.90
CA PHE A 14 -4.85 -12.38 4.52
C PHE A 14 -4.90 -11.62 5.85
N VAL A 15 -5.67 -10.53 5.93
CA VAL A 15 -5.82 -9.78 7.18
C VAL A 15 -6.60 -10.57 8.23
N GLY A 16 -7.56 -11.40 7.82
CA GLY A 16 -8.27 -12.31 8.72
C GLY A 16 -7.36 -13.39 9.32
N GLU A 17 -6.41 -13.90 8.53
CA GLU A 17 -5.40 -14.88 8.95
C GLU A 17 -4.27 -14.24 9.80
N HIS A 18 -3.95 -12.97 9.55
CA HIS A 18 -2.85 -12.24 10.18
C HIS A 18 -3.31 -10.91 10.81
N PRO A 19 -4.19 -10.91 11.82
CA PRO A 19 -4.74 -9.69 12.41
C PRO A 19 -3.67 -8.81 13.09
N GLU A 20 -2.52 -9.36 13.45
CA GLU A 20 -1.37 -8.66 14.00
C GLU A 20 -0.65 -7.76 12.99
N VAL A 21 -0.83 -7.99 11.68
CA VAL A 21 -0.16 -7.19 10.65
C VAL A 21 -1.02 -6.05 10.12
N ALA A 22 -2.34 -6.09 10.25
CA ALA A 22 -3.16 -4.96 9.85
C ALA A 22 -4.53 -5.01 10.54
N SER A 23 -5.15 -3.84 10.70
CA SER A 23 -6.48 -3.74 11.30
C SER A 23 -7.62 -3.90 10.28
N ASN A 24 -7.36 -3.67 8.99
CA ASN A 24 -8.31 -3.88 7.89
C ASN A 24 -7.59 -3.87 6.54
N VAL A 25 -8.32 -4.14 5.44
CA VAL A 25 -7.76 -4.20 4.08
C VAL A 25 -7.10 -2.90 3.64
N ARG A 26 -7.71 -1.75 3.93
CA ARG A 26 -7.10 -0.45 3.61
C ARG A 26 -5.77 -0.31 4.33
N ASP A 27 -5.73 -0.64 5.61
CA ASP A 27 -4.53 -0.56 6.41
C ASP A 27 -3.42 -1.47 5.89
N PHE A 28 -3.76 -2.72 5.60
CA PHE A 28 -2.85 -3.66 4.98
C PHE A 28 -2.22 -3.10 3.69
N MET A 29 -3.02 -2.59 2.76
CA MET A 29 -2.51 -2.08 1.49
C MET A 29 -1.63 -0.83 1.66
N VAL A 30 -1.97 0.05 2.61
CA VAL A 30 -1.14 1.21 2.96
C VAL A 30 0.21 0.78 3.56
N ARG A 31 0.20 -0.19 4.48
CA ARG A 31 1.41 -0.74 5.08
C ARG A 31 2.29 -1.42 4.03
N CYS A 32 1.70 -2.14 3.06
CA CYS A 32 2.44 -2.73 1.94
C CYS A 32 3.19 -1.68 1.12
N VAL A 33 2.52 -0.57 0.78
CA VAL A 33 3.16 0.55 0.04
C VAL A 33 4.33 1.14 0.81
N ARG A 34 4.16 1.35 2.12
CA ARG A 34 5.23 1.91 2.97
C ARG A 34 6.41 0.96 3.12
N LEU A 35 6.17 -0.35 3.16
CA LEU A 35 7.24 -1.34 3.07
C LEU A 35 7.96 -1.25 1.72
N GLY A 36 7.22 -1.08 0.62
CA GLY A 36 7.80 -0.83 -0.70
C GLY A 36 8.68 0.42 -0.73
N PHE A 37 8.28 1.51 -0.06
CA PHE A 37 9.13 2.69 0.08
C PHE A 37 10.41 2.43 0.87
N HIS A 38 10.33 1.63 1.94
CA HIS A 38 11.51 1.23 2.69
C HIS A 38 12.47 0.43 1.80
N LYS A 39 11.95 -0.54 1.06
CA LYS A 39 12.73 -1.37 0.12
C LYS A 39 13.37 -0.53 -0.97
N LEU A 40 12.66 0.45 -1.52
CA LEU A 40 13.24 1.35 -2.51
C LEU A 40 14.32 2.27 -1.93
N ARG A 41 14.21 2.68 -0.66
CA ARG A 41 15.27 3.50 -0.05
C ARG A 41 16.60 2.75 0.06
N GLU A 42 16.57 1.42 0.17
CA GLU A 42 17.78 0.57 0.15
C GLU A 42 18.51 0.65 -1.22
N VAL A 43 17.79 0.98 -2.30
CA VAL A 43 18.32 1.01 -3.69
C VAL A 43 18.49 2.44 -4.23
N TYR A 44 17.56 3.33 -3.91
CA TYR A 44 17.48 4.72 -4.36
C TYR A 44 17.39 5.68 -3.15
N PRO A 45 18.46 5.78 -2.33
CA PRO A 45 18.43 6.53 -1.08
C PRO A 45 18.21 8.04 -1.28
N GLU A 46 18.65 8.60 -2.41
CA GLU A 46 18.55 10.03 -2.72
C GLU A 46 17.19 10.42 -3.35
N ASP A 47 16.48 9.47 -3.95
CA ASP A 47 15.16 9.70 -4.55
C ASP A 47 14.02 9.53 -3.53
N MET A 48 14.23 8.69 -2.51
CA MET A 48 13.23 8.35 -1.52
C MET A 48 13.21 9.34 -0.34
N PRO A 49 12.03 9.81 0.11
CA PRO A 49 11.94 10.76 1.24
C PRO A 49 12.64 10.23 2.49
N LYS A 50 13.42 11.05 3.18
CA LYS A 50 14.02 10.71 4.49
C LYS A 50 12.93 10.80 5.56
N GLY A 51 12.71 9.73 6.33
CA GLY A 51 11.70 9.73 7.40
C GLY A 51 10.27 9.50 6.92
N TYR A 52 9.95 8.24 6.59
CA TYR A 52 8.58 7.76 6.68
C TYR A 52 8.41 7.17 8.08
N ALA A 53 8.17 8.03 9.07
CA ALA A 53 7.52 7.56 10.28
C ALA A 53 6.14 7.04 9.84
N LEU A 54 5.78 5.81 10.25
CA LEU A 54 4.40 5.33 10.15
C LEU A 54 3.55 6.39 10.85
N PRO A 55 2.74 7.20 10.13
CA PRO A 55 1.89 8.18 10.79
C PRO A 55 0.92 7.43 11.69
N GLU A 56 0.69 7.97 12.88
CA GLU A 56 -0.49 7.63 13.67
C GLU A 56 -1.72 7.74 12.76
N TYR A 57 -2.52 6.68 12.78
CA TYR A 57 -3.73 6.58 11.98
C TYR A 57 -4.68 7.73 12.36
N PRO A 58 -5.06 8.62 11.41
CA PRO A 58 -6.28 9.37 11.62
C PRO A 58 -7.40 8.33 11.70
N SER A 59 -8.16 8.35 12.79
CA SER A 59 -9.38 7.56 13.03
C SER A 59 -10.52 8.03 12.11
N GLY A 60 -10.27 8.04 10.80
CA GLY A 60 -11.27 8.26 9.77
C GLY A 60 -11.74 6.91 9.26
N SER A 61 -13.05 6.71 9.25
CA SER A 61 -13.74 5.54 8.71
C SER A 61 -13.10 5.06 7.39
N PRO A 62 -12.83 3.75 7.23
CA PRO A 62 -12.23 3.24 6.00
C PRO A 62 -13.20 3.50 4.85
N ARG A 63 -12.89 4.50 4.02
CA ARG A 63 -13.64 4.79 2.79
C ARG A 63 -13.27 3.73 1.73
N ILE A 64 -13.73 2.51 1.96
CA ILE A 64 -13.80 1.44 0.97
C ILE A 64 -15.20 1.53 0.36
N ARG A 65 -15.30 1.70 -0.96
CA ARG A 65 -16.58 1.66 -1.69
C ARG A 65 -16.50 0.61 -2.77
N VAL A 66 -17.51 -0.25 -2.85
CA VAL A 66 -17.63 -1.27 -3.90
C VAL A 66 -18.48 -0.69 -5.03
N GLU A 67 -17.94 -0.72 -6.24
CA GLU A 67 -18.56 -0.23 -7.47
C GLU A 67 -18.45 -1.35 -8.54
N GLY A 68 -19.42 -2.28 -8.54
CA GLY A 68 -19.37 -3.48 -9.38
C GLY A 68 -18.16 -4.36 -9.05
N ASP A 69 -17.35 -4.69 -10.06
CA ASP A 69 -16.13 -5.50 -9.91
C ASP A 69 -14.89 -4.70 -9.48
N ARG A 70 -15.08 -3.43 -9.13
CA ARG A 70 -14.01 -2.56 -8.66
C ARG A 70 -14.28 -2.05 -7.26
N VAL A 71 -13.21 -1.88 -6.50
CA VAL A 71 -13.27 -1.35 -5.14
C VAL A 71 -12.44 -0.09 -5.07
N ARG A 72 -13.07 1.01 -4.68
CA ARG A 72 -12.40 2.27 -4.42
C ARG A 72 -11.83 2.26 -3.01
N ILE A 73 -10.51 2.40 -2.90
CA ILE A 73 -9.79 2.54 -1.64
C ILE A 73 -9.09 3.89 -1.61
N HIS A 74 -9.30 4.64 -0.53
CA HIS A 74 -8.64 5.92 -0.31
C HIS A 74 -7.30 5.74 0.40
N PHE A 75 -6.22 6.29 -0.16
CA PHE A 75 -4.89 6.28 0.43
C PHE A 75 -4.59 7.66 1.03
N PRO A 76 -3.75 7.74 2.09
CA PRO A 76 -3.28 9.02 2.60
C PRO A 76 -2.61 9.85 1.49
N ASP A 77 -2.91 11.15 1.44
CA ASP A 77 -2.43 12.04 0.36
C ASP A 77 -0.91 12.06 0.27
N LYS A 78 -0.21 12.02 1.41
CA LYS A 78 1.25 11.93 1.46
C LYS A 78 1.79 10.67 0.77
N ASP A 79 1.16 9.52 1.01
CA ASP A 79 1.56 8.26 0.37
C ASP A 79 1.30 8.34 -1.12
N PHE A 80 0.13 8.84 -1.54
CA PHE A 80 -0.21 9.00 -2.95
C PHE A 80 0.74 9.95 -3.70
N GLU A 81 1.08 11.09 -3.12
CA GLU A 81 1.99 12.06 -3.75
C GLU A 81 3.40 11.50 -3.94
N VAL A 82 3.90 10.68 -3.02
CA VAL A 82 5.20 10.00 -3.20
C VAL A 82 5.13 8.96 -4.30
N ILE A 83 4.05 8.17 -4.38
CA ILE A 83 3.87 7.25 -5.51
C ILE A 83 3.88 8.02 -6.83
N ARG A 84 3.10 9.10 -6.92
CA ARG A 84 2.99 9.89 -8.14
C ARG A 84 4.32 10.51 -8.54
N ARG A 85 4.94 11.30 -7.67
CA ARG A 85 6.14 12.09 -8.02
C ARG A 85 7.40 11.25 -8.12
N VAL A 86 7.58 10.30 -7.21
CA VAL A 86 8.83 9.53 -7.15
C VAL A 86 8.73 8.27 -7.99
N ILE A 87 7.71 7.45 -7.74
CA ILE A 87 7.64 6.12 -8.35
C ILE A 87 7.25 6.19 -9.83
N VAL A 88 6.21 6.98 -10.15
CA VAL A 88 5.68 7.08 -11.52
C VAL A 88 6.47 8.10 -12.34
N GLU A 89 6.60 9.35 -11.86
CA GLU A 89 7.17 10.43 -12.65
C GLU A 89 8.71 10.41 -12.71
N ARG A 90 9.39 10.32 -11.56
CA ARG A 90 10.85 10.41 -11.49
C ARG A 90 11.56 9.12 -11.84
N LEU A 91 11.17 8.00 -11.22
CA LEU A 91 11.83 6.70 -11.41
C LEU A 91 11.25 5.89 -12.56
N GLY A 92 9.99 6.16 -12.97
CA GLY A 92 9.34 5.44 -14.07
C GLY A 92 9.17 3.93 -13.83
N LEU A 93 9.13 3.48 -12.57
CA LEU A 93 9.09 2.05 -12.24
C LEU A 93 7.79 1.38 -12.68
N VAL A 94 6.70 2.14 -12.68
CA VAL A 94 5.38 1.72 -13.14
C VAL A 94 4.64 2.90 -13.76
N SER A 95 3.61 2.62 -14.55
CA SER A 95 2.81 3.64 -15.24
C SER A 95 1.72 4.31 -14.38
N THR A 96 1.30 3.68 -13.28
CA THR A 96 0.23 4.23 -12.42
C THR A 96 0.45 3.94 -10.94
N ALA A 97 -0.14 4.78 -10.08
CA ALA A 97 -0.13 4.56 -8.64
C ALA A 97 -0.84 3.27 -8.22
N THR A 98 -1.93 2.91 -8.90
CA THR A 98 -2.65 1.64 -8.66
C THR A 98 -1.75 0.44 -8.95
N THR A 99 -0.94 0.49 -10.02
CA THR A 99 0.00 -0.57 -10.37
C THR A 99 1.05 -0.74 -9.27
N TRP A 100 1.61 0.37 -8.76
CA TRP A 100 2.57 0.32 -7.65
C TRP A 100 1.96 -0.32 -6.40
N VAL A 101 0.76 0.11 -6.00
CA VAL A 101 0.07 -0.45 -4.83
C VAL A 101 -0.17 -1.95 -5.02
N SER A 102 -0.65 -2.35 -6.21
CA SER A 102 -0.94 -3.76 -6.51
C SER A 102 0.33 -4.61 -6.47
N PHE A 103 1.45 -4.11 -7.00
CA PHE A 103 2.75 -4.75 -6.91
C PHE A 103 3.17 -4.97 -5.45
N CYS A 104 3.17 -3.92 -4.62
CA CYS A 104 3.54 -4.03 -3.21
C CYS A 104 2.67 -5.03 -2.43
N VAL A 105 1.37 -5.06 -2.73
CA VAL A 105 0.44 -6.03 -2.13
C VAL A 105 0.78 -7.46 -2.56
N LEU A 106 1.00 -7.70 -3.85
CA LEU A 106 1.34 -9.04 -4.35
C LEU A 106 2.68 -9.54 -3.80
N MET A 107 3.67 -8.66 -3.65
CA MET A 107 4.95 -9.03 -3.02
C MET A 107 4.78 -9.56 -1.59
N VAL A 108 3.81 -9.01 -0.85
CA VAL A 108 3.50 -9.49 0.51
C VAL A 108 2.65 -10.75 0.47
N LEU A 109 1.59 -10.79 -0.35
CA LEU A 109 0.71 -11.96 -0.47
C LEU A 109 1.44 -13.22 -0.96
N TRP A 110 2.46 -13.06 -1.80
CA TRP A 110 3.31 -14.16 -2.27
C TRP A 110 4.48 -14.48 -1.33
N GLY A 111 4.62 -13.78 -0.22
CA GLY A 111 5.64 -14.05 0.79
C GLY A 111 7.05 -13.56 0.46
N TYR A 112 7.25 -12.83 -0.64
CA TYR A 112 8.54 -12.21 -0.96
C TYR A 112 8.91 -11.12 0.04
N TRP A 113 7.91 -10.35 0.50
CA TRP A 113 8.08 -9.30 1.49
C TRP A 113 7.30 -9.63 2.77
N LYS A 114 7.96 -9.46 3.92
CA LYS A 114 7.34 -9.65 5.23
C LYS A 114 6.91 -8.30 5.81
N LEU A 115 5.61 -8.15 6.03
CA LEU A 115 5.05 -6.99 6.71
C LEU A 115 5.41 -7.07 8.21
N PRO A 116 5.96 -6.02 8.83
CA PRO A 116 6.20 -6.02 10.28
C PRO A 116 4.88 -6.05 11.05
N ILE A 117 4.88 -6.49 12.31
CA ILE A 117 3.71 -6.45 13.19
C ILE A 117 3.27 -4.98 13.40
N LYS A 118 1.97 -4.73 13.57
CA LYS A 118 1.46 -3.39 13.91
C LYS A 118 1.80 -3.08 15.37
N LEU A 119 2.49 -1.96 15.59
CA LEU A 119 2.79 -1.42 16.92
C LEU A 119 1.61 -0.57 17.41
#